data_AF-A0A967P827-F1
#
_entry.id   AF-A0A967P827-F1
#
_cell.length_a   1.000
_cell.length_b   1.000
_cell.length_c   1.000
_cell.angle_alpha   90.00
_cell.angle_beta   90.00
_cell.angle_gamma   90.00
#
_symmetry.space_group_name_H-M   'P 1'
#
loop_
_entity.id
_entity.type
_entity.pdbx_description
1 polymer ?
#
loop_
_entity_poly.entity_id
_entity_poly.type
_entity_poly.pdbx_seq_one_letter_code
_entity_poly.pdbx_strand_id
1 'polypeptide(L)'
;GLRLGAPGRESFLGQGLSPNAEPLDFFFRAITPPGRPRRFDARFFLCDAGALAGDPDDFSAAGDELSHLHWLPLGRARELDMPFITQVVLSELQARLIEPDP
;
A
#
# COMPACT_ATOMS: atom_id res chain seq x y z
N GLY A 1 10.57 -10.17 4.36
CA GLY A 1 10.71 -8.72 4.33
C GLY A 1 9.88 -8.08 3.24
N LEU A 2 9.09 -7.08 3.62
CA LEU A 2 8.37 -6.22 2.70
C LEU A 2 9.37 -5.37 1.90
N ARG A 3 9.32 -5.46 0.55
CA ARG A 3 10.23 -4.75 -0.34
C ARG A 3 9.51 -3.62 -1.05
N LEU A 4 9.66 -2.41 -0.54
CA LEU A 4 9.11 -1.20 -1.11
C LEU A 4 10.25 -0.24 -1.48
N GLY A 5 10.13 0.43 -2.64
CA GLY A 5 11.08 1.46 -3.07
C GLY A 5 12.45 0.94 -3.54
N ALA A 6 12.72 -0.37 -3.50
CA ALA A 6 13.93 -0.95 -4.08
C ALA A 6 13.86 -0.90 -5.62
N PRO A 7 14.88 -0.36 -6.32
CA PRO A 7 14.84 -0.25 -7.77
C PRO A 7 14.90 -1.64 -8.44
N GLY A 8 13.98 -1.86 -9.40
CA GLY A 8 14.10 -2.89 -10.42
C GLY A 8 13.50 -4.27 -10.10
N ARG A 9 12.96 -4.91 -11.15
CA ARG A 9 12.48 -6.31 -11.16
C ARG A 9 13.55 -7.31 -10.71
N GLU A 10 14.81 -6.96 -10.87
CA GLU A 10 15.99 -7.79 -10.60
C GLU A 10 16.10 -8.17 -9.12
N SER A 11 15.67 -7.30 -8.20
CA SER A 11 15.68 -7.56 -6.76
C SER A 11 14.75 -8.70 -6.33
N PHE A 12 13.61 -8.86 -7.02
CA PHE A 12 12.64 -9.92 -6.78
C PHE A 12 13.04 -11.23 -7.50
N LEU A 13 13.48 -11.11 -8.76
CA LEU A 13 13.87 -12.27 -9.58
C LEU A 13 15.10 -13.00 -9.03
N GLY A 14 16.06 -12.29 -8.43
CA GLY A 14 17.23 -12.89 -7.78
C GLY A 14 16.90 -13.81 -6.61
N GLN A 15 15.67 -13.79 -6.10
CA GLN A 15 15.19 -14.65 -5.02
C GLN A 15 14.14 -15.67 -5.49
N GLY A 16 13.97 -15.84 -6.81
CA GLY A 16 12.97 -16.75 -7.38
C GLY A 16 11.53 -16.29 -7.17
N LEU A 17 11.30 -15.02 -6.79
CA LEU A 17 9.96 -14.47 -6.62
C LEU A 17 9.42 -13.94 -7.95
N SER A 18 8.13 -14.15 -8.18
CA SER A 18 7.37 -13.56 -9.28
C SER A 18 6.22 -12.70 -8.74
N PRO A 19 5.83 -11.62 -9.44
CA PRO A 19 4.65 -10.86 -9.04
C PRO A 19 3.39 -11.73 -9.07
N ASN A 20 2.63 -11.72 -7.97
CA ASN A 20 1.31 -12.34 -7.88
C ASN A 20 0.26 -11.26 -7.57
N ALA A 21 -0.72 -11.09 -8.46
CA ALA A 21 -1.81 -10.14 -8.29
C ALA A 21 -3.11 -10.79 -7.78
N GLU A 22 -3.15 -12.13 -7.69
CA GLU A 22 -4.33 -12.88 -7.20
C GLU A 22 -4.82 -12.43 -5.81
N PRO A 23 -3.96 -12.17 -4.81
CA PRO A 23 -4.43 -11.76 -3.48
C PRO A 23 -4.78 -10.26 -3.38
N LEU A 24 -4.76 -9.51 -4.50
CA LEU A 24 -5.04 -8.09 -4.50
C LEU A 24 -6.52 -7.81 -4.74
N ASP A 25 -7.19 -7.30 -3.71
CA ASP A 25 -8.55 -6.80 -3.83
C ASP A 25 -8.53 -5.35 -4.30
N PHE A 26 -9.10 -5.10 -5.48
CA PHE A 26 -9.31 -3.73 -5.94
C PHE A 26 -10.30 -3.02 -5.02
N PHE A 27 -9.90 -1.87 -4.49
CA PHE A 27 -10.67 -1.16 -3.48
C PHE A 27 -11.10 0.24 -3.91
N PHE A 28 -10.17 1.02 -4.47
CA PHE A 28 -10.46 2.43 -4.76
C PHE A 28 -9.68 2.92 -5.99
N ARG A 29 -10.26 3.87 -6.72
CA ARG A 29 -9.56 4.62 -7.78
C ARG A 29 -9.77 6.11 -7.61
N ALA A 30 -8.68 6.86 -7.71
CA ALA A 30 -8.71 8.30 -7.58
C ALA A 30 -7.85 8.96 -8.67
N ILE A 31 -8.50 9.80 -9.48
CA ILE A 31 -7.82 10.56 -10.52
C ILE A 31 -7.66 11.99 -10.03
N THR A 32 -6.43 12.50 -10.08
CA THR A 32 -6.18 13.90 -9.73
C THR A 32 -6.92 14.82 -10.72
N PRO A 33 -7.75 15.76 -10.22
CA PRO A 33 -8.47 16.71 -11.07
C PRO A 33 -7.55 17.48 -12.02
N PRO A 34 -8.07 17.96 -13.18
CA PRO A 34 -7.30 18.81 -14.08
C PRO A 34 -6.86 20.11 -13.40
N GLY A 35 -5.81 20.74 -13.93
CA GLY A 35 -5.28 22.02 -13.42
C GLY A 35 -4.24 21.91 -12.30
N ARG A 36 -3.97 20.70 -11.78
CA ARG A 36 -2.84 20.49 -10.87
C ARG A 36 -1.54 20.23 -11.65
N PRO A 37 -0.40 20.81 -11.23
CA PRO A 37 0.89 20.64 -11.92
C PRO A 37 1.41 19.19 -11.88
N ARG A 38 0.94 18.39 -10.91
CA ARG A 38 1.19 16.95 -10.84
C ARG A 38 -0.15 16.22 -10.78
N ARG A 39 -0.29 15.14 -11.54
CA ARG A 39 -1.52 14.35 -11.64
C ARG A 39 -1.20 12.87 -11.60
N PHE A 40 -2.04 12.13 -10.89
CA PHE A 40 -1.96 10.70 -10.75
C PHE A 40 -3.33 10.06 -11.07
N ASP A 41 -3.29 8.87 -11.65
CA ASP A 41 -4.43 7.93 -11.70
C ASP A 41 -4.12 6.80 -10.71
N ALA A 42 -4.44 7.06 -9.44
CA ALA A 42 -4.10 6.18 -8.33
C ALA A 42 -5.13 5.05 -8.22
N ARG A 43 -4.64 3.81 -8.07
CA ARG A 43 -5.43 2.62 -7.78
C ARG A 43 -4.96 2.06 -6.44
N PHE A 44 -5.90 1.82 -5.54
CA PHE A 44 -5.65 1.30 -4.21
C PHE A 44 -6.13 -0.14 -4.16
N PHE A 45 -5.29 -1.01 -3.61
CA PHE A 45 -5.55 -2.42 -3.43
C PHE A 45 -5.40 -2.79 -1.96
N LEU A 46 -6.15 -3.79 -1.53
CA LEU A 46 -6.01 -4.43 -0.23
C LEU A 46 -5.45 -5.83 -0.44
N CYS A 47 -4.69 -6.34 0.53
CA CYS A 47 -4.26 -7.74 0.55
C CYS A 47 -4.05 -8.18 1.99
N ASP A 48 -4.24 -9.47 2.23
CA ASP A 48 -3.86 -10.09 3.50
C ASP A 48 -2.33 -10.14 3.60
N ALA A 49 -1.78 -9.71 4.75
CA ALA A 49 -0.34 -9.68 4.95
C ALA A 49 0.29 -11.09 4.91
N GLY A 50 -0.47 -12.13 5.19
CA GLY A 50 -0.06 -13.53 5.06
C GLY A 50 0.18 -13.99 3.62
N ALA A 51 -0.27 -13.22 2.62
CA ALA A 51 0.07 -13.46 1.22
C ALA A 51 1.46 -12.92 0.83
N LEU A 52 2.14 -12.18 1.72
CA LEU A 52 3.48 -11.64 1.47
C LEU A 52 4.54 -12.74 1.55
N ALA A 53 5.54 -12.64 0.68
CA ALA A 53 6.71 -13.50 0.73
C ALA A 53 7.68 -13.06 1.84
N GLY A 54 7.82 -13.91 2.87
CA GLY A 54 8.71 -13.69 4.01
C GLY A 54 8.05 -12.92 5.15
N ASP A 55 8.86 -12.47 6.11
CA ASP A 55 8.36 -11.76 7.30
C ASP A 55 7.78 -10.37 6.92
N PRO A 56 6.49 -10.08 7.24
CA PRO A 56 5.86 -8.79 6.99
C PRO A 56 6.36 -7.65 7.90
N ASP A 57 7.06 -7.98 9.00
CA ASP A 57 7.64 -6.99 9.93
C ASP A 57 9.12 -6.68 9.62
N ASP A 58 9.72 -7.40 8.67
CA ASP A 58 11.08 -7.17 8.21
C ASP A 58 11.11 -6.10 7.10
N PHE A 59 11.54 -4.88 7.47
CA PHE A 59 11.74 -3.77 6.54
C PHE A 59 13.21 -3.55 6.14
N SER A 60 14.12 -4.47 6.50
CA SER A 60 15.57 -4.29 6.27
C SER A 60 15.97 -4.16 4.79
N ALA A 61 15.09 -4.57 3.89
CA ALA A 61 15.28 -4.52 2.44
C ALA A 61 14.55 -3.33 1.77
N ALA A 62 14.00 -2.38 2.54
CA ALA A 62 13.39 -1.17 1.99
C ALA A 62 14.46 -0.23 1.40
N GLY A 63 14.11 0.48 0.31
CA GLY A 63 15.01 1.45 -0.31
C GLY A 63 15.16 2.73 0.52
N ASP A 64 16.20 3.52 0.24
CA ASP A 64 16.54 4.74 0.99
C ASP A 64 15.40 5.78 1.07
N GLU A 65 14.54 5.86 0.05
CA GLU A 65 13.36 6.74 0.02
C GLU A 65 12.31 6.36 1.08
N LEU A 66 12.29 5.10 1.53
CA LEU A 66 11.28 4.53 2.44
C LEU A 66 11.94 3.93 3.69
N SER A 67 12.73 4.72 4.40
CA SER A 67 13.53 4.28 5.56
C SER A 67 12.77 4.18 6.90
N HIS A 68 11.54 4.71 6.99
CA HIS A 68 10.76 4.76 8.24
C HIS A 68 9.45 3.96 8.16
N LEU A 69 9.50 2.75 7.60
CA LEU A 69 8.34 1.87 7.50
C LEU A 69 7.96 1.26 8.86
N HIS A 70 6.67 1.27 9.16
CA HIS A 70 6.09 0.63 10.32
C HIS A 70 4.59 0.39 10.08
N TRP A 71 4.05 -0.64 10.71
CA TRP A 71 2.61 -0.87 10.75
C TRP A 71 1.95 0.11 11.71
N LEU A 72 0.79 0.63 11.32
CA LEU A 72 -0.01 1.53 12.15
C LEU A 72 -1.43 0.99 12.31
N PRO A 73 -2.01 1.06 13.52
CA PRO A 73 -3.43 0.83 13.69
C PRO A 73 -4.22 1.80 12.79
N LEU A 74 -5.23 1.30 12.08
CA LEU A 74 -6.01 2.10 11.12
C LEU A 74 -6.59 3.38 11.76
N GLY A 75 -7.04 3.30 13.02
CA GLY A 75 -7.55 4.45 13.76
C GLY A 75 -6.50 5.54 14.05
N ARG A 76 -5.22 5.17 14.12
CA ARG A 76 -4.08 6.09 14.34
C ARG A 76 -3.55 6.71 13.05
N ALA A 77 -3.81 6.10 11.90
CA ALA A 77 -3.28 6.57 10.62
C ALA A 77 -3.70 8.02 10.29
N ARG A 78 -4.85 8.49 10.79
CA ARG A 78 -5.31 9.87 10.63
C ARG A 78 -4.51 10.92 11.41
N GLU A 79 -3.66 10.49 12.34
CA GLU A 79 -2.77 11.39 13.09
C GLU A 79 -1.55 11.81 12.27
N LEU A 80 -1.29 11.16 11.13
CA LEU A 80 -0.21 11.51 10.22
C LEU A 80 -0.63 12.61 9.24
N ASP A 81 0.32 13.45 8.85
CA ASP A 81 0.16 14.38 7.73
C ASP A 81 0.15 13.59 6.42
N MET A 82 -1.06 13.23 5.96
CA MET A 82 -1.25 12.43 4.75
C MET A 82 -1.94 13.24 3.64
N PRO A 83 -1.65 12.94 2.36
CA PRO A 83 -2.43 13.47 1.25
C PRO A 83 -3.93 13.20 1.44
N PHE A 84 -4.77 14.18 1.12
CA PHE A 84 -6.22 14.12 1.31
C PHE A 84 -6.84 12.82 0.77
N ILE A 85 -6.42 12.39 -0.43
CA ILE A 85 -6.97 11.17 -1.03
C ILE A 85 -6.68 9.92 -0.18
N THR A 86 -5.52 9.84 0.45
CA THR A 86 -5.18 8.71 1.31
C THR A 86 -6.05 8.70 2.57
N GLN A 87 -6.38 9.87 3.13
CA GLN A 87 -7.32 9.96 4.26
C GLN A 87 -8.72 9.47 3.89
N VAL A 88 -9.18 9.77 2.67
CA VAL A 88 -10.47 9.27 2.14
C VAL A 88 -10.43 7.75 2.04
N VAL A 89 -9.42 7.18 1.38
CA VAL A 89 -9.26 5.72 1.22
C VAL A 89 -9.25 5.00 2.57
N LEU A 90 -8.51 5.50 3.56
CA LEU A 90 -8.47 4.89 4.90
C LEU A 90 -9.82 4.98 5.62
N SER A 91 -10.61 6.03 5.36
CA SER A 91 -11.95 6.18 5.92
C SER A 91 -12.93 5.18 5.31
N GLU A 92 -12.91 5.02 3.99
CA GLU A 92 -13.69 4.00 3.30
C GLU A 92 -13.30 2.59 3.77
N LEU A 93 -12.00 2.33 3.98
CA LEU A 93 -11.51 1.03 4.46
C LEU A 93 -12.08 0.73 5.85
N GLN A 94 -12.07 1.71 6.74
CA GLN A 94 -12.61 1.54 8.08
C GLN A 94 -14.12 1.24 8.05
N ALA A 95 -14.87 1.91 7.17
CA ALA A 95 -16.30 1.63 6.99
C ALA A 95 -16.53 0.19 6.51
N ARG A 96 -15.78 -0.26 5.49
CA ARG A 96 -15.86 -1.64 4.96
C ARG A 96 -15.52 -2.72 6.00
N LEU A 97 -14.63 -2.44 6.95
CA LEU A 97 -14.29 -3.40 8.01
C LEU A 97 -15.36 -3.51 9.11
N ILE A 98 -16.18 -2.47 9.30
CA ILE A 98 -17.29 -2.46 10.26
C ILE A 98 -18.53 -3.11 9.66
N GLU A 99 -18.79 -2.83 8.39
CA GLU A 99 -19.86 -3.43 7.59
C GLU A 99 -19.23 -4.26 6.47
N PRO A 100 -18.74 -5.48 6.76
CA PRO A 100 -18.35 -6.38 5.69
C PRO A 100 -19.56 -6.60 4.77
N ASP A 101 -19.33 -6.49 3.46
CA ASP A 101 -20.31 -6.79 2.41
C ASP A 101 -21.06 -8.09 2.78
N PRO A 102 -22.41 -8.13 2.74
CA PRO A 102 -23.19 -9.29 3.17
C PRO A 102 -22.82 -10.62 2.47
#